data_AF-A0A356WHE2-F1
#
_entry.id   AF-A0A356WHE2-F1
#
_cell.length_a   1.000
_cell.length_b   1.000
_cell.length_c   1.000
_cell.angle_alpha   90.00
_cell.angle_beta   90.00
_cell.angle_gamma   90.00
#
_symmetry.space_group_name_H-M   'P 1'
#
loop_
_entity.id
_entity.type
_entity.pdbx_description
1 polymer ?
#
loop_
_entity_poly.entity_id
_entity_poly.type
_entity_poly.pdbx_seq_one_letter_code
_entity_poly.pdbx_strand_id
1 'polypeptide(L)'
;MAFTAEAISQANQQAALSKIAESGPWVIYKVDRSDLVVPMTVQPVIVSTTSDDPKERWLEIGTSWFQHPEDWAAVPADDGPESWQKVDAKIDLNRRQGEPADPSRKVDIVKPAENISVVELEPVKISNTKLEDEAISFSVDKVGVPVLVRMSYFPNWKVENAQGPYRVAPNMMVVIPTKNNIRLHYGYTRVDFSAYFMTFVGVCTMAVRWRGRQVARRRKTARR
;
A
#
# COMPACT_ATOMS: atom_id res chain seq x y z
N MET A 1 -19.26 9.32 4.40
CA MET A 1 -20.16 9.88 5.43
C MET A 1 -20.96 11.00 4.79
N ALA A 2 -22.21 11.19 5.18
CA ALA A 2 -23.06 12.29 4.73
C ALA A 2 -23.68 13.01 5.93
N PHE A 3 -23.87 14.33 5.85
CA PHE A 3 -24.41 15.13 6.95
C PHE A 3 -25.45 16.17 6.55
N THR A 4 -25.57 16.49 5.25
CA THR A 4 -26.65 17.34 4.74
C THR A 4 -27.82 16.48 4.27
N ALA A 5 -29.04 17.02 4.29
CA ALA A 5 -30.23 16.31 3.85
C ALA A 5 -30.11 15.88 2.37
N GLU A 6 -29.51 16.74 1.55
CA GLU A 6 -29.25 16.47 0.13
C GLU A 6 -28.27 15.31 -0.04
N ALA A 7 -27.16 15.31 0.71
CA ALA A 7 -26.15 14.25 0.62
C ALA A 7 -26.68 12.91 1.13
N ILE A 8 -27.50 12.92 2.19
CA ILE A 8 -28.16 11.70 2.71
C ILE A 8 -29.17 11.18 1.70
N SER A 9 -29.98 12.06 1.11
CA SER A 9 -30.95 11.68 0.06
C SER A 9 -30.26 11.07 -1.15
N GLN A 10 -29.19 11.69 -1.63
CA GLN A 10 -28.39 11.16 -2.74
C GLN A 10 -27.73 9.83 -2.39
N ALA A 11 -27.14 9.70 -1.19
CA ALA A 11 -26.50 8.46 -0.77
C ALA A 11 -27.50 7.29 -0.67
N ASN A 12 -28.72 7.55 -0.20
CA ASN A 12 -29.78 6.55 -0.11
C ASN A 12 -30.29 6.07 -1.49
N GLN A 13 -30.03 6.83 -2.57
CA GLN A 13 -30.37 6.43 -3.94
C GLN A 13 -29.27 5.57 -4.59
N GLN A 14 -28.09 5.49 -3.99
CA GLN A 14 -26.97 4.73 -4.54
C GLN A 14 -27.05 3.27 -4.09
N ALA A 15 -27.24 2.35 -5.03
CA ALA A 15 -27.30 0.92 -4.74
C ALA A 15 -26.00 0.37 -4.11
N ALA A 16 -24.87 1.03 -4.33
CA ALA A 16 -23.56 0.62 -3.78
C ALA A 16 -23.31 1.12 -2.35
N LEU A 17 -24.25 1.85 -1.73
CA LEU A 17 -24.11 2.41 -0.39
C LEU A 17 -25.12 1.77 0.56
N SER A 18 -24.61 1.11 1.59
CA SER A 18 -25.43 0.58 2.68
C SER A 18 -25.21 1.39 3.95
N LYS A 19 -26.28 1.95 4.53
CA LYS A 19 -26.18 2.66 5.82
C LYS A 19 -25.81 1.67 6.92
N ILE A 20 -24.75 1.96 7.68
CA ILE A 20 -24.24 1.08 8.76
C ILE A 20 -24.32 1.69 10.14
N ALA A 21 -24.30 3.02 10.26
CA ALA A 21 -24.39 3.71 11.54
C ALA A 21 -24.83 5.17 11.36
N GLU A 22 -25.24 5.78 12.45
CA GLU A 22 -25.57 7.20 12.55
C GLU A 22 -25.04 7.75 13.87
N SER A 23 -24.46 8.94 13.84
CA SER A 23 -23.93 9.62 15.02
C SER A 23 -24.24 11.11 14.93
N GLY A 24 -25.31 11.54 15.60
CA GLY A 24 -25.81 12.91 15.48
C GLY A 24 -26.19 13.24 14.03
N PRO A 25 -25.68 14.32 13.42
CA PRO A 25 -26.01 14.65 12.04
C PRO A 25 -25.33 13.76 11.00
N TRP A 26 -24.40 12.88 11.42
CA TRP A 26 -23.57 12.10 10.49
C TRP A 26 -24.16 10.72 10.24
N VAL A 27 -24.42 10.42 8.96
CA VAL A 27 -24.79 9.09 8.50
C VAL A 27 -23.56 8.41 7.88
N ILE A 28 -23.27 7.21 8.36
CA ILE A 28 -22.14 6.39 7.94
C ILE A 28 -22.65 5.31 7.00
N TYR A 29 -22.08 5.26 5.80
CA TYR A 29 -22.39 4.27 4.77
C TYR A 29 -21.17 3.39 4.55
N LYS A 30 -21.39 2.09 4.42
CA LYS A 30 -20.44 1.14 3.84
C LYS A 30 -20.56 1.20 2.32
N VAL A 31 -19.41 1.24 1.66
CA VAL A 31 -19.32 1.16 0.21
C VAL A 31 -19.18 -0.31 -0.16
N ASP A 32 -20.04 -0.79 -1.04
CA ASP A 32 -19.93 -2.16 -1.53
C ASP A 32 -18.67 -2.34 -2.38
N ARG A 33 -18.11 -3.56 -2.36
CA ARG A 33 -16.87 -3.92 -3.09
C ARG A 33 -15.64 -3.07 -2.70
N SER A 34 -15.63 -2.52 -1.48
CA SER A 34 -14.50 -1.77 -0.92
C SER A 34 -13.56 -2.63 -0.06
N ASP A 35 -13.56 -3.96 -0.24
CA ASP A 35 -12.75 -4.89 0.55
C ASP A 35 -11.25 -4.58 0.46
N LEU A 36 -10.56 -4.53 1.60
CA LEU A 36 -9.13 -4.21 1.64
C LEU A 36 -8.27 -5.20 0.83
N VAL A 37 -8.67 -6.46 0.79
CA VAL A 37 -7.96 -7.54 0.10
C VAL A 37 -8.93 -8.18 -0.87
N VAL A 38 -8.55 -8.26 -2.15
CA VAL A 38 -9.40 -8.76 -3.23
C VAL A 38 -8.70 -9.82 -4.06
N PRO A 39 -9.45 -10.85 -4.52
CA PRO A 39 -8.86 -11.87 -5.38
C PRO A 39 -8.57 -11.27 -6.76
N MET A 40 -7.46 -11.70 -7.37
CA MET A 40 -7.16 -11.33 -8.74
C MET A 40 -7.77 -12.35 -9.70
N THR A 41 -8.31 -11.86 -10.81
CA THR A 41 -8.86 -12.69 -11.89
C THR A 41 -7.88 -12.85 -13.05
N VAL A 42 -6.90 -11.96 -13.16
CA VAL A 42 -5.86 -11.96 -14.20
C VAL A 42 -4.50 -11.84 -13.53
N GLN A 43 -3.54 -12.61 -14.01
CA GLN A 43 -2.16 -12.57 -13.52
C GLN A 43 -1.53 -11.19 -13.79
N PRO A 44 -0.82 -10.59 -12.80
CA PRO A 44 -0.05 -9.37 -13.04
C PRO A 44 1.03 -9.54 -14.11
N VAL A 45 1.46 -8.41 -14.67
CA VAL A 45 2.58 -8.35 -15.62
C VAL A 45 3.68 -7.45 -15.07
N ILE A 46 4.93 -7.86 -15.21
CA ILE A 46 6.10 -7.06 -14.82
C ILE A 46 6.35 -6.04 -15.92
N VAL A 47 6.43 -4.75 -15.55
CA VAL A 47 6.54 -3.66 -16.53
C VAL A 47 7.87 -2.95 -16.41
N SER A 48 8.61 -2.89 -17.52
CA SER A 48 9.78 -2.03 -17.71
C SER A 48 9.43 -0.79 -18.51
N THR A 49 10.16 0.30 -18.32
CA THR A 49 10.10 1.48 -19.20
C THR A 49 11.49 2.07 -19.40
N THR A 50 11.62 2.93 -20.40
CA THR A 50 12.89 3.54 -20.83
C THR A 50 13.33 4.74 -19.97
N SER A 51 12.57 5.11 -18.94
CA SER A 51 12.92 6.22 -18.04
C SER A 51 14.06 5.81 -17.09
N ASP A 52 15.08 6.67 -17.01
CA ASP A 52 16.25 6.47 -16.16
C ASP A 52 15.98 6.77 -14.67
N ASP A 53 14.89 7.48 -14.34
CA ASP A 53 14.48 7.72 -12.95
C ASP A 53 13.40 6.70 -12.51
N PRO A 54 13.70 5.79 -11.55
CA PRO A 54 12.74 4.83 -11.04
C PRO A 54 11.47 5.45 -10.44
N LYS A 55 11.54 6.68 -9.91
CA LYS A 55 10.38 7.37 -9.32
C LYS A 55 9.43 7.87 -10.39
N GLU A 56 9.95 8.60 -11.38
CA GLU A 56 9.19 9.06 -12.54
C GLU A 56 8.58 7.87 -13.28
N ARG A 57 9.38 6.81 -13.53
CA ARG A 57 8.91 5.56 -14.13
C ARG A 57 7.64 5.03 -13.47
N TRP A 58 7.65 4.90 -12.15
CA TRP A 58 6.51 4.34 -11.45
C TRP A 58 5.34 5.31 -11.35
N LEU A 59 5.61 6.61 -11.26
CA LEU A 59 4.58 7.64 -11.28
C LEU A 59 3.79 7.60 -12.58
N GLU A 60 4.47 7.49 -13.73
CA GLU A 60 3.84 7.38 -15.05
C GLU A 60 3.00 6.10 -15.18
N ILE A 61 3.58 4.92 -14.85
CA ILE A 61 2.86 3.63 -14.91
C ILE A 61 1.64 3.66 -13.98
N GLY A 62 1.83 4.07 -12.72
CA GLY A 62 0.78 4.06 -11.72
C GLY A 62 -0.35 5.02 -12.04
N THR A 63 -0.03 6.24 -12.48
CA THR A 63 -1.04 7.24 -12.88
C THR A 63 -1.79 6.79 -14.13
N SER A 64 -1.07 6.26 -15.13
CA SER A 64 -1.67 5.79 -16.38
C SER A 64 -2.64 4.64 -16.14
N TRP A 65 -2.25 3.63 -15.36
CA TRP A 65 -3.15 2.53 -15.01
C TRP A 65 -4.36 2.99 -14.19
N PHE A 66 -4.18 3.95 -13.27
CA PHE A 66 -5.28 4.43 -12.43
C PHE A 66 -6.30 5.26 -13.21
N GLN A 67 -5.84 6.08 -14.16
CA GLN A 67 -6.70 6.94 -14.97
C GLN A 67 -7.27 6.22 -16.21
N HIS A 68 -6.51 5.27 -16.74
CA HIS A 68 -6.80 4.52 -17.97
C HIS A 68 -6.60 3.01 -17.78
N PRO A 69 -7.31 2.35 -16.84
CA PRO A 69 -7.17 0.92 -16.63
C PRO A 69 -7.52 0.11 -17.89
N GLU A 70 -8.33 0.65 -18.79
CA GLU A 70 -8.72 0.04 -20.08
C GLU A 70 -7.54 -0.17 -21.04
N ASP A 71 -6.45 0.58 -20.89
CA ASP A 71 -5.24 0.41 -21.71
C ASP A 71 -4.41 -0.81 -21.28
N TRP A 72 -4.77 -1.45 -20.14
CA TRP A 72 -3.99 -2.49 -19.50
C TRP A 72 -4.83 -3.75 -19.29
N ALA A 73 -4.53 -4.81 -20.05
CA ALA A 73 -5.24 -6.09 -19.90
C ALA A 73 -4.91 -6.83 -18.59
N ALA A 74 -3.83 -6.44 -17.90
CA ALA A 74 -3.40 -6.97 -16.61
C ALA A 74 -2.80 -5.85 -15.75
N VAL A 75 -2.82 -6.04 -14.43
CA VAL A 75 -2.27 -5.04 -13.50
C VAL A 75 -0.73 -4.99 -13.62
N PRO A 76 -0.15 -3.80 -13.85
CA PRO A 76 1.30 -3.60 -13.86
C PRO A 76 1.94 -3.85 -12.50
N ALA A 77 3.08 -4.54 -12.51
CA ALA A 77 3.94 -4.79 -11.36
C ALA A 77 5.36 -4.26 -11.61
N ASP A 78 6.02 -3.74 -10.58
CA ASP A 78 7.43 -3.29 -10.63
C ASP A 78 8.38 -4.50 -10.65
N ASP A 79 8.00 -5.54 -9.92
CA ASP A 79 8.69 -6.81 -9.79
C ASP A 79 7.71 -7.96 -9.56
N GLY A 80 8.21 -9.20 -9.59
CA GLY A 80 7.36 -10.38 -9.46
C GLY A 80 8.12 -11.69 -9.67
N PRO A 81 7.44 -12.84 -9.51
CA PRO A 81 7.96 -14.14 -9.93
C PRO A 81 8.39 -14.15 -11.39
N GLU A 82 9.42 -14.95 -11.71
CA GLU A 82 9.92 -15.11 -13.08
C GLU A 82 8.88 -15.67 -14.06
N SER A 83 7.84 -16.32 -13.55
CA SER A 83 6.72 -16.84 -14.34
C SER A 83 5.75 -15.76 -14.84
N TRP A 84 5.83 -14.53 -14.33
CA TRP A 84 4.99 -13.43 -14.81
C TRP A 84 5.50 -12.91 -16.14
N GLN A 85 4.57 -12.58 -17.04
CA GLN A 85 4.90 -11.97 -18.32
C GLN A 85 5.60 -10.62 -18.08
N LYS A 86 6.70 -10.39 -18.78
CA LYS A 86 7.41 -9.10 -18.80
C LYS A 86 7.00 -8.34 -20.04
N VAL A 87 6.67 -7.06 -19.89
CA VAL A 87 6.26 -6.17 -20.99
C VAL A 87 6.92 -4.81 -20.85
N ASP A 88 7.21 -4.17 -21.97
CA ASP A 88 7.66 -2.78 -21.98
C ASP A 88 6.48 -1.82 -22.03
N ALA A 89 6.56 -0.71 -21.29
CA ALA A 89 5.65 0.42 -21.37
C ALA A 89 6.28 1.54 -22.20
N LYS A 90 5.50 2.06 -23.15
CA LYS A 90 5.88 3.19 -24.00
C LYS A 90 4.94 4.36 -23.78
N ILE A 91 5.49 5.56 -23.88
CA ILE A 91 4.73 6.80 -23.80
C ILE A 91 3.81 6.91 -25.01
N ASP A 92 2.55 7.23 -24.77
CA ASP A 92 1.58 7.53 -25.82
C ASP A 92 1.70 9.00 -26.26
N LEU A 93 2.57 9.23 -27.25
CA LEU A 93 2.87 10.57 -27.77
C LEU A 93 1.63 11.32 -28.27
N ASN A 94 0.56 10.60 -28.67
CA ASN A 94 -0.68 11.24 -29.13
C ASN A 94 -1.48 11.89 -27.99
N ARG A 95 -1.27 11.46 -26.74
CA ARG A 95 -1.97 11.97 -25.55
C ARG A 95 -1.09 12.85 -24.66
N ARG A 96 0.18 13.04 -25.02
CA ARG A 96 1.11 13.90 -24.29
C ARG A 96 0.60 15.35 -24.26
N GLN A 97 0.70 15.98 -23.09
CA GLN A 97 0.34 17.38 -22.87
C GLN A 97 1.50 18.14 -22.24
N GLY A 98 2.10 19.03 -23.03
CA GLY A 98 3.29 19.80 -22.66
C GLY A 98 4.59 19.13 -23.10
N GLU A 99 5.62 19.96 -23.30
CA GLU A 99 6.97 19.51 -23.64
C GLU A 99 7.80 19.21 -22.38
N PRO A 100 8.86 18.38 -22.44
CA PRO A 100 9.67 18.01 -21.26
C PRO A 100 10.20 19.18 -20.41
N ALA A 101 10.38 20.36 -21.01
CA ALA A 101 10.88 21.56 -20.33
C ALA A 101 9.77 22.51 -19.83
N ASP A 102 8.49 22.20 -20.08
CA ASP A 102 7.36 23.06 -19.72
C ASP A 102 6.95 22.85 -18.24
N PRO A 103 6.88 23.91 -17.41
CA PRO A 103 6.36 23.83 -16.05
C PRO A 103 4.93 23.28 -15.94
N SER A 104 4.15 23.39 -17.02
CA SER A 104 2.76 22.91 -17.09
C SER A 104 2.64 21.49 -17.67
N ARG A 105 3.76 20.79 -17.89
CA ARG A 105 3.76 19.42 -18.39
C ARG A 105 2.96 18.52 -17.45
N LYS A 106 2.03 17.76 -18.03
CA LYS A 106 1.34 16.70 -17.30
C LYS A 106 2.17 15.42 -17.34
N VAL A 107 1.95 14.55 -16.35
CA VAL A 107 2.53 13.21 -16.31
C VAL A 107 2.19 12.50 -17.63
N ASP A 108 3.19 11.92 -18.28
CA ASP A 108 2.99 11.23 -19.55
C ASP A 108 2.14 9.98 -19.34
N ILE A 109 1.23 9.75 -20.28
CA ILE A 109 0.41 8.53 -20.29
C ILE A 109 1.23 7.43 -20.99
N VAL A 110 1.40 6.30 -20.30
CA VAL A 110 2.10 5.12 -20.80
C VAL A 110 1.13 3.97 -21.04
N LYS A 111 1.40 3.20 -22.09
CA LYS A 111 0.65 1.98 -22.46
C LYS A 111 1.61 0.83 -22.77
N PRO A 112 1.15 -0.43 -22.71
CA PRO A 112 1.94 -1.57 -23.16
C PRO A 112 2.44 -1.37 -24.60
N ALA A 113 3.72 -1.62 -24.82
CA ALA A 113 4.34 -1.63 -26.14
C ALA A 113 3.89 -2.82 -27.00
N GLU A 114 3.49 -3.89 -26.32
CA GLU A 114 3.11 -5.18 -26.88
C GLU A 114 1.76 -5.61 -26.30
N ASN A 115 1.06 -6.50 -27.01
CA ASN A 115 -0.18 -7.06 -26.50
C ASN A 115 0.10 -7.98 -25.30
N ILE A 116 -0.57 -7.73 -24.19
CA ILE A 116 -0.52 -8.57 -23.00
C ILE A 116 -1.29 -9.86 -23.27
N SER A 117 -0.67 -11.01 -22.99
CA SER A 117 -1.35 -12.30 -23.03
C SER A 117 -2.07 -12.50 -21.69
N VAL A 118 -3.39 -12.47 -21.71
CA VAL A 118 -4.20 -12.59 -20.49
C VAL A 118 -4.09 -14.01 -19.96
N VAL A 119 -3.54 -14.15 -18.75
CA VAL A 119 -3.53 -15.39 -17.98
C VAL A 119 -4.61 -15.31 -16.93
N GLU A 120 -5.72 -16.03 -17.14
CA GLU A 120 -6.80 -16.12 -16.17
C GLU A 120 -6.35 -16.89 -14.92
N LEU A 121 -6.75 -16.37 -13.76
CA LEU A 121 -6.46 -16.97 -12.46
C LEU A 121 -7.68 -17.71 -11.95
N GLU A 122 -7.42 -18.82 -11.24
CA GLU A 122 -8.49 -19.53 -10.57
C GLU A 122 -9.13 -18.65 -9.49
N PRO A 123 -10.47 -18.68 -9.33
CA PRO A 123 -11.14 -17.92 -8.28
C PRO A 123 -10.63 -18.32 -6.89
N VAL A 124 -10.36 -17.31 -6.07
CA VAL A 124 -9.94 -17.43 -4.67
C VAL A 124 -10.96 -16.74 -3.78
N LYS A 125 -11.34 -17.39 -2.69
CA LYS A 125 -12.17 -16.79 -1.65
C LYS A 125 -11.30 -16.25 -0.52
N ILE A 126 -11.49 -14.97 -0.21
CA ILE A 126 -10.82 -14.28 0.88
C ILE A 126 -11.78 -14.15 2.05
N SER A 127 -11.28 -14.39 3.25
CA SER A 127 -12.06 -14.32 4.48
C SER A 127 -11.21 -13.80 5.65
N ASN A 128 -11.88 -13.45 6.75
CA ASN A 128 -11.24 -13.02 8.00
C ASN A 128 -10.24 -11.86 7.85
N THR A 129 -10.49 -10.95 6.90
CA THR A 129 -9.63 -9.77 6.70
C THR A 129 -9.69 -8.86 7.92
N LYS A 130 -8.52 -8.58 8.50
CA LYS A 130 -8.34 -7.67 9.63
C LYS A 130 -7.26 -6.66 9.31
N LEU A 131 -7.58 -5.40 9.53
CA LEU A 131 -6.63 -4.29 9.53
C LEU A 131 -6.31 -3.93 10.98
N GLU A 132 -5.04 -4.05 11.35
CA GLU A 132 -4.44 -3.59 12.60
C GLU A 132 -3.62 -2.32 12.31
N ASP A 133 -3.10 -1.66 13.34
CA ASP A 133 -2.36 -0.40 13.20
C ASP A 133 -1.12 -0.53 12.28
N GLU A 134 -0.39 -1.65 12.40
CA GLU A 134 0.84 -1.92 11.64
C GLU A 134 0.79 -3.25 10.90
N ALA A 135 -0.38 -3.89 10.80
CA ALA A 135 -0.51 -5.20 10.18
C ALA A 135 -1.84 -5.41 9.45
N ILE A 136 -1.81 -6.28 8.46
CA ILE A 136 -2.98 -6.76 7.72
C ILE A 136 -2.94 -8.28 7.77
N SER A 137 -4.02 -8.91 8.19
CA SER A 137 -4.15 -10.37 8.15
C SER A 137 -5.41 -10.79 7.41
N PHE A 138 -5.33 -11.91 6.70
CA PHE A 138 -6.47 -12.50 6.01
C PHE A 138 -6.24 -13.99 5.76
N SER A 139 -7.33 -14.70 5.43
CA SER A 139 -7.30 -16.11 5.08
C SER A 139 -7.75 -16.32 3.64
N VAL A 140 -7.12 -17.27 2.96
CA VAL A 140 -7.49 -17.74 1.61
C VAL A 140 -7.88 -19.21 1.64
N ASP A 141 -8.78 -19.60 0.75
CA ASP A 141 -9.11 -21.01 0.51
C ASP A 141 -8.07 -21.73 -0.36
N LYS A 142 -7.40 -21.00 -1.25
CA LYS A 142 -6.42 -21.53 -2.20
C LYS A 142 -5.09 -20.77 -2.14
N VAL A 143 -4.00 -21.52 -2.16
CA VAL A 143 -2.62 -21.01 -2.19
C VAL A 143 -2.07 -20.96 -3.61
N GLY A 144 -1.02 -20.18 -3.84
CA GLY A 144 -0.34 -20.06 -5.14
C GLY A 144 -0.99 -19.08 -6.12
N VAL A 145 -2.18 -18.56 -5.82
CA VAL A 145 -2.88 -17.58 -6.68
C VAL A 145 -2.64 -16.15 -6.13
N PRO A 146 -2.22 -15.19 -6.97
CA PRO A 146 -2.01 -13.80 -6.54
C PRO A 146 -3.25 -13.13 -5.95
N VAL A 147 -3.04 -12.38 -4.87
CA VAL A 147 -4.08 -11.62 -4.18
C VAL A 147 -3.67 -10.15 -4.09
N LEU A 148 -4.58 -9.24 -4.41
CA LEU A 148 -4.36 -7.79 -4.36
C LEU A 148 -4.72 -7.26 -2.97
N VAL A 149 -3.78 -6.56 -2.35
CA VAL A 149 -3.96 -5.79 -1.12
C VAL A 149 -4.05 -4.32 -1.52
N ARG A 150 -5.23 -3.71 -1.33
CA ARG A 150 -5.53 -2.30 -1.62
C ARG A 150 -4.98 -1.36 -0.54
N MET A 151 -3.71 -1.55 -0.19
CA MET A 151 -2.94 -0.72 0.73
C MET A 151 -1.68 -0.25 0.01
N SER A 152 -1.22 0.96 0.32
CA SER A 152 -0.01 1.49 -0.31
C SER A 152 1.23 0.66 0.01
N TYR A 153 1.99 0.33 -1.03
CA TYR A 153 3.28 -0.31 -0.93
C TYR A 153 4.33 0.64 -0.35
N PHE A 154 5.16 0.07 0.51
CA PHE A 154 6.38 0.64 1.06
C PHE A 154 7.40 -0.51 1.24
N PRO A 155 8.71 -0.25 1.06
CA PRO A 155 9.75 -1.29 1.19
C PRO A 155 9.82 -1.99 2.56
N ASN A 156 9.24 -1.36 3.59
CA ASN A 156 9.23 -1.87 4.96
C ASN A 156 8.15 -2.92 5.21
N TRP A 157 7.16 -3.07 4.31
CA TRP A 157 6.21 -4.16 4.44
C TRP A 157 6.92 -5.51 4.34
N LYS A 158 6.59 -6.41 5.26
CA LYS A 158 7.01 -7.80 5.28
C LYS A 158 5.78 -8.69 5.27
N VAL A 159 5.89 -9.85 4.64
CA VAL A 159 4.80 -10.81 4.57
C VAL A 159 5.25 -12.15 5.11
N GLU A 160 4.36 -12.78 5.87
CA GLU A 160 4.48 -14.14 6.36
C GLU A 160 3.50 -15.05 5.62
N ASN A 161 3.93 -16.28 5.33
CA ASN A 161 3.14 -17.29 4.61
C ASN A 161 2.67 -16.86 3.20
N ALA A 162 3.40 -15.96 2.55
CA ALA A 162 3.23 -15.61 1.15
C ALA A 162 4.57 -15.14 0.55
N GLN A 163 4.63 -15.05 -0.79
CA GLN A 163 5.69 -14.36 -1.51
C GLN A 163 5.32 -12.90 -1.76
N GLY A 164 6.33 -12.03 -1.87
CA GLY A 164 6.19 -10.58 -2.03
C GLY A 164 6.47 -9.82 -0.71
N PRO A 165 5.75 -8.71 -0.43
CA PRO A 165 4.75 -8.06 -1.28
C PRO A 165 5.39 -7.42 -2.51
N TYR A 166 4.78 -7.62 -3.68
CA TYR A 166 5.18 -7.02 -4.94
C TYR A 166 4.44 -5.71 -5.15
N ARG A 167 5.14 -4.68 -5.62
CA ARG A 167 4.54 -3.37 -5.88
C ARG A 167 3.75 -3.43 -7.18
N VAL A 168 2.46 -3.06 -7.13
CA VAL A 168 1.59 -3.02 -8.31
C VAL A 168 0.88 -1.67 -8.46
N ALA A 169 0.42 -1.36 -9.67
CA ALA A 169 -0.21 -0.08 -9.93
C ALA A 169 -1.49 0.15 -9.10
N PRO A 170 -1.79 1.41 -8.69
CA PRO A 170 -0.94 2.58 -8.85
C PRO A 170 0.21 2.63 -7.84
N ASN A 171 0.01 2.08 -6.65
CA ASN A 171 1.05 1.86 -5.64
C ASN A 171 0.54 0.85 -4.60
N MET A 172 -0.21 -0.16 -5.03
CA MET A 172 -0.78 -1.21 -4.19
C MET A 172 0.21 -2.38 -4.06
N MET A 173 -0.21 -3.44 -3.36
CA MET A 173 0.61 -4.63 -3.14
C MET A 173 -0.08 -5.88 -3.65
N VAL A 174 0.68 -6.79 -4.25
CA VAL A 174 0.25 -8.17 -4.51
C VAL A 174 1.08 -9.13 -3.67
N VAL A 175 0.42 -10.13 -3.12
CA VAL A 175 1.07 -11.25 -2.43
C VAL A 175 0.59 -12.58 -3.01
N ILE A 176 1.46 -13.58 -2.99
CA ILE A 176 1.14 -14.93 -3.47
C ILE A 176 1.14 -15.88 -2.26
N PRO A 177 -0.02 -16.27 -1.74
CA PRO A 177 -0.09 -17.10 -0.53
C PRO A 177 0.63 -18.44 -0.70
N THR A 178 1.45 -18.81 0.29
CA THR A 178 2.06 -20.14 0.40
C THR A 178 1.38 -21.00 1.47
N LYS A 179 0.62 -20.37 2.38
CA LYS A 179 -0.32 -21.04 3.29
C LYS A 179 -1.64 -20.25 3.36
N ASN A 180 -2.67 -20.85 3.95
CA ASN A 180 -4.01 -20.27 4.02
C ASN A 180 -4.14 -19.02 4.89
N ASN A 181 -3.23 -18.78 5.84
CA ASN A 181 -3.29 -17.62 6.74
C ASN A 181 -2.09 -16.70 6.50
N ILE A 182 -2.37 -15.49 6.01
CA ILE A 182 -1.37 -14.52 5.59
C ILE A 182 -1.36 -13.36 6.56
N ARG A 183 -0.16 -12.87 6.88
CA ARG A 183 0.03 -11.66 7.67
C ARG A 183 1.07 -10.77 6.99
N LEU A 184 0.67 -9.55 6.67
CA LEU A 184 1.56 -8.47 6.31
C LEU A 184 1.77 -7.62 7.56
N HIS A 185 3.00 -7.22 7.83
CA HIS A 185 3.31 -6.28 8.91
C HIS A 185 4.34 -5.25 8.47
N TYR A 186 4.24 -4.05 9.02
CA TYR A 186 5.17 -2.97 8.76
C TYR A 186 6.41 -3.15 9.65
N GLY A 187 7.58 -3.34 9.03
CA GLY A 187 8.83 -3.58 9.75
C GLY A 187 9.54 -2.31 10.21
N TYR A 188 10.33 -2.44 11.28
CA TYR A 188 11.27 -1.39 11.71
C TYR A 188 12.47 -1.27 10.78
N THR A 189 12.97 -0.06 10.64
CA THR A 189 14.21 0.26 9.91
C THR A 189 15.43 0.24 10.84
N ARG A 190 16.64 0.17 10.26
CA ARG A 190 17.88 0.32 11.04
C ARG A 190 17.98 1.66 11.77
N VAL A 191 17.36 2.69 11.20
CA VAL A 191 17.32 4.03 11.80
C VAL A 191 16.47 3.98 13.07
N ASP A 192 15.34 3.29 13.06
CA ASP A 192 14.49 3.14 14.25
C ASP A 192 15.26 2.48 15.41
N PHE A 193 15.98 1.39 15.14
CA PHE A 193 16.83 0.75 16.15
C PHE A 193 17.91 1.70 16.70
N SER A 194 18.56 2.49 15.84
CA SER A 194 19.58 3.45 16.27
C SER A 194 18.99 4.58 17.12
N ALA A 195 17.79 5.05 16.79
CA ALA A 195 17.07 6.05 17.55
C ALA A 195 16.68 5.51 18.92
N TYR A 196 16.10 4.31 19.00
CA TYR A 196 15.77 3.66 20.27
C TYR A 196 16.99 3.48 21.17
N PHE A 197 18.13 3.07 20.61
CA PHE A 197 19.38 2.96 21.36
C PHE A 197 19.83 4.32 21.90
N MET A 198 19.79 5.38 21.09
CA MET A 198 20.19 6.73 21.53
C MET A 198 19.24 7.28 22.60
N THR A 199 17.94 7.03 22.48
CA THR A 199 16.94 7.36 23.51
C THR A 199 17.26 6.64 24.81
N PHE A 200 17.57 5.34 24.75
CA PHE A 200 17.95 4.55 25.93
C PHE A 200 19.20 5.12 26.62
N VAL A 201 20.24 5.47 25.85
CA VAL A 201 21.46 6.11 26.38
C VAL A 201 21.13 7.45 27.04
N GLY A 202 20.26 8.26 26.44
CA GLY A 202 19.80 9.52 27.01
C GLY A 202 19.09 9.34 28.37
N VAL A 203 18.15 8.41 28.43
CA VAL A 203 17.41 8.06 29.66
C VAL A 203 18.35 7.55 30.75
N CYS A 204 19.28 6.65 30.40
CA CYS A 204 20.29 6.15 31.33
C CYS A 204 21.17 7.28 31.88
N THR A 205 21.61 8.20 31.02
CA THR A 205 22.42 9.36 31.42
C THR A 205 21.64 10.27 32.38
N MET A 206 20.36 10.54 32.10
CA MET A 206 19.50 11.31 33.00
C MET A 206 19.33 10.62 34.36
N ALA A 207 19.08 9.30 34.37
CA ALA A 207 18.91 8.52 35.60
C ALA A 207 20.18 8.54 36.46
N VAL A 208 21.36 8.36 35.86
CA VAL A 208 22.66 8.42 36.55
C VAL A 208 22.90 9.81 37.14
N ARG A 209 22.68 10.88 36.37
CA ARG A 209 22.84 12.27 36.87
C ARG A 209 21.84 12.60 37.98
N TRP A 210 20.60 12.15 37.86
CA TRP A 210 19.58 12.36 38.89
C TRP A 210 19.95 11.64 40.19
N ARG A 211 20.36 10.37 40.11
CA ARG A 211 20.82 9.59 41.27
C ARG A 211 22.05 10.22 41.93
N GLY A 212 23.02 10.69 41.12
CA GLY A 212 24.19 11.41 41.61
C GLY A 212 23.83 12.68 42.39
N ARG A 213 22.87 13.48 41.88
CA ARG A 213 22.35 14.67 42.59
C ARG A 213 21.65 14.31 43.91
N GLN A 214 20.85 13.23 43.94
CA GLN A 214 20.17 12.77 45.16
C GLN A 214 21.18 12.35 46.24
N VAL A 215 22.21 11.58 45.87
CA VAL A 215 23.27 11.18 46.81
C VAL A 215 24.03 12.39 47.34
N ALA A 216 24.38 13.35 46.48
CA ALA A 216 25.05 14.58 46.89
C ALA A 216 24.20 15.42 47.87
N ARG A 217 22.88 15.52 47.65
CA ARG A 217 21.95 16.20 48.57
C ARG A 217 21.87 15.50 49.93
N ARG A 218 21.76 14.17 49.96
CA ARG A 218 21.74 13.40 51.21
C ARG A 218 23.03 13.58 52.02
N ARG A 219 24.20 13.55 51.38
CA ARG A 219 25.49 13.80 52.03
C ARG A 219 25.63 15.20 52.63
N LYS A 220 25.08 16.22 51.98
CA LYS A 220 25.08 17.60 52.53
C LYS A 220 24.17 17.77 53.75
N THR A 221 23.05 17.06 53.76
CA THR A 221 22.08 17.11 54.88
C THR A 221 22.60 16.36 56.10
N ALA A 222 23.33 15.26 55.92
CA ALA A 222 23.95 14.51 57.02
C ALA A 222 25.23 15.15 57.62
N ARG A 223 25.72 16.26 57.03
CA ARG A 223 26.90 17.02 57.51
C ARG A 223 26.52 18.32 58.24
N ARG A 224 25.23 18.64 58.34
CA ARG A 224 24.69 19.71 59.19
C ARG A 224 24.05 19.08 60.41
#